data_AF-A0A6N9PR61-F1
#
_entry.id   AF-A0A6N9PR61-F1
#
_cell.length_a   1.000
_cell.length_b   1.000
_cell.length_c   1.000
_cell.angle_alpha   90.00
_cell.angle_beta   90.00
_cell.angle_gamma   90.00
#
_symmetry.space_group_name_H-M   'P 1'
#
loop_
_entity.id
_entity.type
_entity.pdbx_description
1 polymer ?
#
loop_
_entity_poly.entity_id
_entity_poly.type
_entity_poly.pdbx_seq_one_letter_code
_entity_poly.pdbx_strand_id
1 'polypeptide(L)'
;MKKRIAAVLLLAMFCITLAGCSAKPEQGSAQPAAGGWEPLVSSSVEPASSAAATPEPAVQPTPTPSAKGEETPSAADGLGAPASQPEDVQPAPSAAEADDFGVTLYIGTKAGGFQEYPCTLEGEVTPEGLIQGIADLTGWDLTLAEPVATGKGGMSVCLAESSALFQGPIENQKDEFHMHSADQMAETVLDSIQKTLQEGFTGAGGNPDNIDIYFYMEGEQPLALSNIGFSWPLDQPYQWSAAQQN
;
A
#
# COMPACT_ATOMS: atom_id res chain seq x y z
N MET A 1 -44.87 -27.66 2.08
CA MET A 1 -43.47 -27.50 2.56
C MET A 1 -43.30 -26.07 3.07
N LYS A 2 -42.42 -25.91 4.07
CA LYS A 2 -42.47 -24.86 5.12
C LYS A 2 -42.26 -23.42 4.60
N LYS A 3 -43.06 -22.50 5.14
CA LYS A 3 -42.96 -21.04 5.03
C LYS A 3 -41.67 -20.57 5.72
N ARG A 4 -40.81 -19.81 5.04
CA ARG A 4 -39.63 -19.17 5.63
C ARG A 4 -40.05 -17.81 6.18
N ILE A 5 -40.07 -17.72 7.50
CA ILE A 5 -40.36 -16.51 8.27
C ILE A 5 -39.06 -15.71 8.38
N ALA A 6 -39.14 -14.44 8.01
CA ALA A 6 -38.14 -13.42 8.28
C ALA A 6 -38.05 -13.16 9.79
N ALA A 7 -36.84 -13.00 10.33
CA ALA A 7 -36.62 -12.45 11.65
C ALA A 7 -35.26 -11.73 11.68
N VAL A 8 -35.34 -10.43 11.38
CA VAL A 8 -34.39 -9.42 11.85
C VAL A 8 -34.60 -9.27 13.35
N LEU A 9 -33.56 -9.41 14.17
CA LEU A 9 -33.59 -8.92 15.55
C LEU A 9 -32.18 -8.60 16.05
N LEU A 10 -31.90 -7.31 15.98
CA LEU A 10 -30.81 -6.57 16.59
C LEU A 10 -31.23 -6.29 18.03
N LEU A 11 -30.44 -6.71 19.04
CA LEU A 11 -30.52 -6.09 20.36
C LEU A 11 -29.19 -6.22 21.12
N ALA A 12 -28.60 -5.06 21.38
CA ALA A 12 -27.45 -4.85 22.24
C ALA A 12 -27.74 -5.28 23.69
N MET A 13 -26.74 -5.87 24.35
CA MET A 13 -26.76 -6.10 25.79
C MET A 13 -25.48 -5.55 26.41
N PHE A 14 -25.54 -4.28 26.79
CA PHE A 14 -24.58 -3.61 27.66
C PHE A 14 -25.21 -3.57 29.06
N CYS A 15 -24.64 -4.29 30.02
CA CYS A 15 -25.06 -4.23 31.42
C CYS A 15 -23.94 -3.62 32.27
N ILE A 16 -24.10 -2.34 32.59
CA ILE A 16 -23.47 -1.65 33.72
C ILE A 16 -24.47 -1.65 34.89
N THR A 17 -24.01 -1.94 36.11
CA THR A 17 -24.39 -1.31 37.42
C THR A 17 -23.62 -2.04 38.54
N LEU A 18 -22.69 -1.43 39.29
CA LEU A 18 -22.79 -0.45 40.41
C LEU A 18 -23.43 -0.96 41.72
N ALA A 19 -22.60 -1.24 42.73
CA ALA A 19 -22.79 -1.05 44.18
C ALA A 19 -21.48 -1.51 44.88
N GLY A 20 -20.81 -0.83 45.82
CA GLY A 20 -21.19 0.26 46.74
C GLY A 20 -21.10 -0.24 48.21
N CYS A 21 -20.39 0.51 49.08
CA CYS A 21 -20.17 0.38 50.55
C CYS A 21 -18.80 -0.23 50.97
N SER A 22 -17.97 0.31 51.86
CA SER A 22 -18.08 1.42 52.84
C SER A 22 -16.70 1.94 53.31
N ALA A 23 -16.67 3.26 53.62
CA ALA A 23 -15.99 4.06 54.68
C ALA A 23 -14.74 3.49 55.43
N LYS A 24 -13.70 4.23 55.88
CA LYS A 24 -13.54 5.52 56.64
C LYS A 24 -12.00 5.63 57.00
N PRO A 25 -11.46 6.64 57.72
CA PRO A 25 -10.80 7.86 57.23
C PRO A 25 -9.35 8.13 57.77
N GLU A 26 -8.80 9.27 57.34
CA GLU A 26 -8.00 10.25 58.10
C GLU A 26 -6.44 10.18 58.16
N GLN A 27 -5.89 11.40 58.16
CA GLN A 27 -4.52 11.86 58.45
C GLN A 27 -3.51 11.77 57.30
N GLY A 28 -2.80 12.82 56.89
CA GLY A 28 -2.57 14.16 57.44
C GLY A 28 -1.15 14.60 57.04
N SER A 29 -0.93 15.91 56.86
CA SER A 29 0.35 16.61 56.63
C SER A 29 0.82 16.65 55.17
N ALA A 30 0.85 17.82 54.49
CA ALA A 30 1.84 18.92 54.58
C ALA A 30 3.28 18.43 54.28
N GLN A 31 4.15 19.03 53.46
CA GLN A 31 4.23 20.24 52.63
C GLN A 31 5.50 20.02 51.72
N PRO A 32 5.83 20.92 50.77
CA PRO A 32 6.82 20.69 49.72
C PRO A 32 8.22 21.28 50.02
N ALA A 33 9.13 21.03 49.07
CA ALA A 33 10.20 21.92 48.58
C ALA A 33 11.66 21.46 48.76
N ALA A 34 12.40 21.74 47.69
CA ALA A 34 13.82 22.11 47.60
C ALA A 34 14.89 21.01 47.57
N GLY A 35 15.70 21.05 46.49
CA GLY A 35 17.13 21.37 46.65
C GLY A 35 18.14 20.33 46.14
N GLY A 36 19.15 20.85 45.41
CA GLY A 36 20.50 20.28 45.26
C GLY A 36 20.66 19.37 44.03
N TRP A 37 21.27 19.81 42.92
CA TRP A 37 22.71 20.10 42.67
C TRP A 37 23.57 18.82 42.66
N GLU A 38 24.28 18.67 41.53
CA GLU A 38 25.18 17.61 41.01
C GLU A 38 26.43 17.36 41.93
N PRO A 39 27.54 16.62 41.58
CA PRO A 39 27.95 15.99 40.31
C PRO A 39 28.82 14.67 40.44
N LEU A 40 29.43 14.27 39.30
CA LEU A 40 30.68 13.50 39.10
C LEU A 40 30.68 11.96 39.10
N VAL A 41 31.02 11.36 37.95
CA VAL A 41 32.32 10.69 37.65
C VAL A 41 32.12 9.75 36.43
N SER A 42 32.60 10.04 35.22
CA SER A 42 33.97 10.04 34.66
C SER A 42 34.44 8.66 34.16
N SER A 43 34.72 8.62 32.85
CA SER A 43 35.83 7.91 32.16
C SER A 43 35.72 6.37 32.05
N SER A 44 36.19 5.69 31.00
CA SER A 44 37.23 6.00 30.01
C SER A 44 37.31 4.88 28.93
N VAL A 45 37.49 5.28 27.66
CA VAL A 45 38.44 4.82 26.60
C VAL A 45 38.70 3.29 26.39
N GLU A 46 38.35 2.71 25.21
CA GLU A 46 39.18 2.42 24.00
C GLU A 46 39.99 1.08 24.05
N PRO A 47 40.61 0.51 22.97
CA PRO A 47 40.43 0.66 21.49
C PRO A 47 40.51 -0.66 20.64
N ALA A 48 40.20 -0.51 19.34
CA ALA A 48 40.77 -1.06 18.08
C ALA A 48 41.20 -2.54 17.85
N SER A 49 40.86 -3.09 16.66
CA SER A 49 41.74 -3.80 15.69
C SER A 49 40.92 -4.30 14.48
N SER A 50 40.97 -3.68 13.28
CA SER A 50 41.88 -3.93 12.14
C SER A 50 41.81 -5.33 11.49
N ALA A 51 41.35 -5.43 10.24
CA ALA A 51 42.15 -5.91 9.09
C ALA A 51 41.32 -6.15 7.80
N ALA A 52 41.97 -5.82 6.68
CA ALA A 52 41.54 -5.91 5.28
C ALA A 52 41.32 -7.34 4.73
N ALA A 53 40.58 -7.46 3.62
CA ALA A 53 41.06 -8.14 2.39
C ALA A 53 40.03 -8.10 1.23
N THR A 54 40.44 -7.52 0.10
CA THR A 54 39.95 -7.77 -1.27
C THR A 54 40.70 -8.98 -1.85
N PRO A 55 40.07 -9.81 -2.71
CA PRO A 55 40.51 -9.86 -4.12
C PRO A 55 39.38 -10.11 -5.16
N GLU A 56 39.47 -9.42 -6.30
CA GLU A 56 39.07 -9.87 -7.67
C GLU A 56 40.26 -10.67 -8.28
N PRO A 57 40.27 -11.26 -9.52
CA PRO A 57 39.24 -11.53 -10.54
C PRO A 57 39.34 -12.95 -11.18
N ALA A 58 38.43 -13.35 -12.10
CA ALA A 58 38.74 -14.01 -13.40
C ALA A 58 37.53 -14.59 -14.20
N VAL A 59 37.33 -14.03 -15.41
CA VAL A 59 37.18 -14.68 -16.74
C VAL A 59 36.03 -15.69 -17.04
N GLN A 60 35.06 -15.23 -17.86
CA GLN A 60 34.43 -15.78 -19.11
C GLN A 60 34.63 -17.27 -19.52
N PRO A 61 33.73 -17.93 -20.33
CA PRO A 61 33.08 -17.37 -21.54
C PRO A 61 31.66 -17.83 -21.92
N THR A 62 31.07 -17.08 -22.86
CA THR A 62 29.95 -17.42 -23.76
C THR A 62 30.27 -18.65 -24.62
N PRO A 63 29.25 -19.39 -25.13
CA PRO A 63 28.98 -19.27 -26.57
C PRO A 63 27.49 -19.38 -26.98
N THR A 64 27.17 -18.69 -28.06
CA THR A 64 26.06 -18.85 -29.04
C THR A 64 26.76 -19.04 -30.41
N PRO A 65 26.17 -19.39 -31.58
CA PRO A 65 24.87 -19.97 -31.99
C PRO A 65 25.03 -21.22 -32.92
N SER A 66 23.91 -21.73 -33.47
CA SER A 66 23.71 -22.46 -34.77
C SER A 66 22.79 -23.67 -34.56
N ALA A 67 21.89 -24.12 -35.44
CA ALA A 67 21.45 -23.78 -36.79
C ALA A 67 20.14 -24.60 -37.05
N LYS A 68 19.17 -24.05 -37.79
CA LYS A 68 18.70 -24.46 -39.14
C LYS A 68 17.90 -25.79 -39.28
N GLY A 69 16.77 -25.69 -40.00
CA GLY A 69 16.01 -26.80 -40.64
C GLY A 69 14.50 -26.52 -40.58
N GLU A 70 13.81 -25.92 -41.57
CA GLU A 70 13.50 -26.40 -42.95
C GLU A 70 12.66 -27.69 -42.88
N GLU A 71 11.31 -27.63 -42.93
CA GLU A 71 10.38 -27.58 -44.09
C GLU A 71 9.62 -28.92 -44.29
N THR A 72 8.29 -28.87 -44.07
CA THR A 72 7.16 -29.53 -44.81
C THR A 72 7.09 -31.07 -44.98
N PRO A 73 6.00 -31.66 -45.56
CA PRO A 73 4.55 -31.54 -45.36
C PRO A 73 3.89 -32.92 -45.02
N SER A 74 2.60 -32.96 -44.68
CA SER A 74 1.72 -34.02 -45.24
C SER A 74 0.24 -33.67 -45.16
N ALA A 75 -0.44 -33.87 -46.29
CA ALA A 75 -1.84 -33.61 -46.54
C ALA A 75 -2.71 -34.85 -46.25
N ALA A 76 -3.99 -34.63 -45.94
CA ALA A 76 -5.07 -35.55 -46.29
C ALA A 76 -6.43 -34.84 -46.35
N ASP A 77 -6.90 -34.74 -47.59
CA ASP A 77 -8.26 -34.73 -48.14
C ASP A 77 -9.48 -34.88 -47.21
N GLY A 78 -10.55 -34.14 -47.50
CA GLY A 78 -11.87 -34.30 -46.87
C GLY A 78 -12.91 -33.31 -47.38
N LEU A 79 -13.49 -33.61 -48.55
CA LEU A 79 -14.62 -32.94 -49.21
C LEU A 79 -15.87 -32.74 -48.32
N GLY A 80 -16.55 -31.60 -48.48
CA GLY A 80 -17.97 -31.47 -48.12
C GLY A 80 -18.48 -30.04 -47.91
N ALA A 81 -18.85 -29.35 -48.99
CA ALA A 81 -19.79 -28.22 -48.90
C ALA A 81 -21.23 -28.76 -48.69
N PRO A 82 -22.12 -28.01 -48.02
CA PRO A 82 -23.04 -27.20 -48.83
C PRO A 82 -23.49 -25.85 -48.23
N ALA A 83 -23.72 -24.91 -49.14
CA ALA A 83 -24.80 -23.91 -49.17
C ALA A 83 -25.06 -23.03 -47.93
N SER A 84 -24.50 -21.83 -47.93
CA SER A 84 -24.96 -20.69 -47.11
C SER A 84 -26.08 -19.93 -47.84
N GLN A 85 -27.24 -19.84 -47.20
CA GLN A 85 -28.32 -18.90 -47.51
C GLN A 85 -27.92 -17.46 -47.13
N PRO A 86 -28.56 -16.44 -47.72
CA PRO A 86 -28.17 -15.05 -47.54
C PRO A 86 -28.55 -14.50 -46.16
N GLU A 87 -27.73 -13.53 -45.78
CA GLU A 87 -27.75 -12.71 -44.57
C GLU A 87 -29.11 -12.02 -44.36
N ASP A 88 -29.64 -12.16 -43.14
CA ASP A 88 -30.54 -11.17 -42.54
C ASP A 88 -29.92 -10.76 -41.20
N VAL A 89 -29.93 -9.46 -40.96
CA VAL A 89 -28.97 -8.70 -40.18
C VAL A 89 -29.07 -9.06 -38.69
N GLN A 90 -28.07 -9.77 -38.19
CA GLN A 90 -27.82 -9.84 -36.75
C GLN A 90 -27.38 -8.43 -36.31
N PRO A 91 -28.03 -7.77 -35.34
CA PRO A 91 -27.49 -6.54 -34.79
C PRO A 91 -26.11 -6.85 -34.25
N ALA A 92 -25.12 -6.05 -34.66
CA ALA A 92 -23.79 -6.07 -34.07
C ALA A 92 -23.95 -6.06 -32.54
N PRO A 93 -23.23 -6.90 -31.78
CA PRO A 93 -23.14 -6.69 -30.34
C PRO A 93 -22.53 -5.31 -30.14
N SER A 94 -23.40 -4.37 -29.76
CA SER A 94 -23.08 -3.04 -29.31
C SER A 94 -22.35 -3.17 -27.99
N ALA A 95 -21.17 -2.54 -27.93
CA ALA A 95 -20.28 -2.41 -26.78
C ALA A 95 -19.71 -3.73 -26.26
N ALA A 96 -18.38 -3.87 -26.34
CA ALA A 96 -17.66 -4.66 -25.36
C ALA A 96 -18.12 -4.15 -23.98
N GLU A 97 -18.82 -4.99 -23.24
CA GLU A 97 -19.12 -4.73 -21.84
C GLU A 97 -17.76 -4.54 -21.17
N ALA A 98 -17.44 -3.32 -20.75
CA ALA A 98 -16.28 -3.10 -19.91
C ALA A 98 -16.56 -3.90 -18.64
N ASP A 99 -15.78 -4.96 -18.41
CA ASP A 99 -15.87 -5.69 -17.15
C ASP A 99 -15.49 -4.71 -16.04
N ASP A 100 -16.48 -4.35 -15.23
CA ASP A 100 -16.32 -3.58 -14.00
C ASP A 100 -15.80 -4.52 -12.90
N PHE A 101 -14.63 -4.23 -12.34
CA PHE A 101 -14.06 -5.02 -11.24
C PHE A 101 -14.34 -4.35 -9.91
N GLY A 102 -15.04 -5.06 -9.03
CA GLY A 102 -15.23 -4.64 -7.64
C GLY A 102 -13.96 -4.86 -6.82
N VAL A 103 -13.35 -3.78 -6.35
CA VAL A 103 -12.18 -3.76 -5.48
C VAL A 103 -12.50 -3.05 -4.17
N THR A 104 -11.67 -3.26 -3.15
CA THR A 104 -11.77 -2.55 -1.87
C THR A 104 -10.56 -1.66 -1.69
N LEU A 105 -10.79 -0.37 -1.45
CA LEU A 105 -9.76 0.59 -1.08
C LEU A 105 -9.65 0.68 0.45
N TYR A 106 -8.43 0.80 0.95
CA TYR A 106 -8.15 0.85 2.38
C TYR A 106 -7.58 2.21 2.74
N ILE A 107 -8.30 3.00 3.54
CA ILE A 107 -7.88 4.34 3.96
C ILE A 107 -7.62 4.34 5.46
N GLY A 108 -6.42 4.72 5.88
CA GLY A 108 -6.03 4.79 7.28
C GLY A 108 -4.53 4.61 7.49
N THR A 109 -4.15 4.28 8.72
CA THR A 109 -2.75 3.99 9.09
C THR A 109 -2.66 2.63 9.73
N LYS A 110 -1.47 2.01 9.71
CA LYS A 110 -1.22 0.74 10.41
C LYS A 110 -1.50 0.85 11.91
N ALA A 111 -1.20 2.00 12.52
CA ALA A 111 -1.42 2.23 13.94
C ALA A 111 -2.89 2.49 14.28
N GLY A 112 -3.63 3.18 13.40
CA GLY A 112 -5.03 3.55 13.60
C GLY A 112 -6.04 2.54 13.07
N GLY A 113 -5.60 1.59 12.23
CA GLY A 113 -6.46 0.71 11.46
C GLY A 113 -6.89 1.33 10.12
N PHE A 114 -7.46 0.48 9.26
CA PHE A 114 -7.94 0.86 7.93
C PHE A 114 -9.45 0.78 7.85
N GLN A 115 -10.06 1.80 7.23
CA GLN A 115 -11.45 1.77 6.82
C GLN A 115 -11.54 1.30 5.37
N GLU A 116 -12.50 0.41 5.11
CA GLU A 116 -12.72 -0.22 3.80
C GLU A 116 -13.76 0.55 3.00
N TYR A 117 -13.45 0.82 1.74
CA TYR A 117 -14.34 1.49 0.80
C TYR A 117 -14.48 0.65 -0.47
N PRO A 118 -15.70 0.18 -0.81
CA PRO A 118 -15.91 -0.48 -2.08
C PRO A 118 -15.71 0.51 -3.22
N CYS A 119 -14.96 0.09 -4.23
CA CYS A 119 -14.68 0.86 -5.43
C CYS A 119 -14.90 -0.05 -6.65
N THR A 120 -15.34 0.54 -7.75
CA THR A 120 -15.45 -0.14 -9.03
C THR A 120 -14.41 0.47 -9.95
N LEU A 121 -13.53 -0.37 -10.49
CA LEU A 121 -12.59 0.04 -11.53
C LEU A 121 -13.09 -0.46 -12.89
N GLU A 122 -13.04 0.43 -13.89
CA GLU A 122 -13.36 0.09 -15.26
C GLU A 122 -12.18 -0.67 -15.89
N GLY A 123 -12.42 -1.88 -16.38
CA GLY A 123 -11.37 -2.70 -16.98
C GLY A 123 -10.44 -3.35 -15.94
N GLU A 124 -9.17 -3.58 -16.31
CA GLU A 124 -8.26 -4.37 -15.46
C GLU A 124 -7.85 -3.64 -14.16
N VAL A 125 -7.77 -4.40 -13.06
CA VAL A 125 -7.22 -3.90 -11.79
C VAL A 125 -5.72 -3.67 -11.95
N THR A 126 -5.33 -2.39 -12.01
CA THR A 126 -3.94 -1.94 -12.12
C THR A 126 -3.50 -1.22 -10.84
N PRO A 127 -2.19 -1.21 -10.50
CA PRO A 127 -1.70 -0.46 -9.34
C PRO A 127 -2.04 1.03 -9.45
N GLU A 128 -1.88 1.61 -10.64
CA GLU A 128 -2.23 3.00 -10.93
C GLU A 128 -3.73 3.24 -10.77
N GLY A 129 -4.58 2.31 -11.23
CA GLY A 129 -6.02 2.39 -11.06
C GLY A 129 -6.44 2.38 -9.58
N LEU A 130 -5.79 1.59 -8.73
CA LEU A 130 -6.04 1.59 -7.28
C LEU A 130 -5.60 2.89 -6.62
N ILE A 131 -4.42 3.43 -6.98
CA ILE A 131 -3.93 4.71 -6.45
C ILE A 131 -4.87 5.85 -6.90
N GLN A 132 -5.31 5.83 -8.16
CA GLN A 132 -6.29 6.78 -8.68
C GLN A 132 -7.63 6.65 -7.96
N GLY A 133 -8.09 5.43 -7.68
CA GLY A 133 -9.30 5.19 -6.89
C GLY A 133 -9.22 5.83 -5.50
N ILE A 134 -8.06 5.76 -4.84
CA ILE A 134 -7.82 6.48 -3.57
C ILE A 134 -7.90 7.99 -3.78
N ALA A 135 -7.27 8.52 -4.82
CA ALA A 135 -7.30 9.96 -5.12
C ALA A 135 -8.73 10.46 -5.35
N ASP A 136 -9.53 9.73 -6.14
CA ASP A 136 -10.92 10.08 -6.44
C ASP A 136 -11.81 10.02 -5.19
N LEU A 137 -11.64 8.96 -4.38
CA LEU A 137 -12.35 8.77 -3.11
C LEU A 137 -12.04 9.91 -2.12
N THR A 138 -10.76 10.19 -1.89
CA THR A 138 -10.28 11.09 -0.83
C THR A 138 -10.24 12.56 -1.25
N GLY A 139 -10.08 12.83 -2.54
CA GLY A 139 -9.78 14.15 -3.07
C GLY A 139 -8.31 14.58 -2.91
N TRP A 140 -7.42 13.68 -2.50
CA TRP A 140 -5.98 13.97 -2.43
C TRP A 140 -5.35 13.92 -3.83
N ASP A 141 -4.40 14.82 -4.10
CA ASP A 141 -3.56 14.71 -5.29
C ASP A 141 -2.54 13.58 -5.07
N LEU A 142 -2.71 12.46 -5.77
CA LEU A 142 -1.78 11.32 -5.76
C LEU A 142 -1.12 11.12 -7.13
N THR A 143 -0.90 12.21 -7.88
CA THR A 143 -0.25 12.17 -9.18
C THR A 143 1.10 11.45 -9.08
N LEU A 144 1.30 10.48 -9.97
CA LEU A 144 2.56 9.72 -10.08
C LEU A 144 3.54 10.46 -10.99
N ALA A 145 4.83 10.46 -10.63
CA ALA A 145 5.91 10.95 -11.49
C ALA A 145 6.32 9.87 -12.51
N GLU A 146 6.28 8.61 -12.12
CA GLU A 146 6.62 7.45 -12.94
C GLU A 146 5.54 6.36 -12.79
N PRO A 147 5.33 5.50 -13.82
CA PRO A 147 4.43 4.36 -13.70
C PRO A 147 4.90 3.41 -12.58
N VAL A 148 3.97 2.69 -11.96
CA VAL A 148 4.28 1.78 -10.85
C VAL A 148 5.07 0.60 -11.39
N ALA A 149 6.30 0.44 -10.92
CA ALA A 149 7.14 -0.69 -11.31
C ALA A 149 6.75 -1.93 -10.50
N THR A 150 6.45 -3.04 -11.17
CA THR A 150 6.15 -4.33 -10.53
C THR A 150 7.28 -5.32 -10.82
N GLY A 151 7.86 -5.93 -9.77
CA GLY A 151 8.98 -6.86 -9.94
C GLY A 151 9.42 -7.55 -8.65
N LYS A 152 10.05 -8.73 -8.78
CA LYS A 152 10.64 -9.52 -7.67
C LYS A 152 9.72 -9.77 -6.45
N GLY A 153 8.40 -9.72 -6.64
CA GLY A 153 7.43 -9.92 -5.55
C GLY A 153 6.99 -8.64 -4.83
N GLY A 154 7.34 -7.46 -5.36
CA GLY A 154 6.92 -6.18 -4.82
C GLY A 154 6.55 -5.15 -5.90
N MET A 155 6.21 -3.95 -5.45
CA MET A 155 5.88 -2.80 -6.28
C MET A 155 6.63 -1.55 -5.79
N SER A 156 7.04 -0.69 -6.71
CA SER A 156 7.68 0.59 -6.40
C SER A 156 6.82 1.74 -6.93
N VAL A 157 6.55 2.72 -6.08
CA VAL A 157 5.65 3.84 -6.36
C VAL A 157 6.43 5.15 -6.28
N CYS A 158 6.35 5.96 -7.33
CA CYS A 158 6.97 7.28 -7.42
C CYS A 158 5.90 8.37 -7.53
N LEU A 159 5.63 9.06 -6.42
CA LEU A 159 4.68 10.17 -6.39
C LEU A 159 5.36 11.46 -6.86
N ALA A 160 4.64 12.28 -7.61
CA ALA A 160 5.13 13.58 -8.06
C ALA A 160 5.30 14.53 -6.87
N GLU A 161 6.27 15.44 -6.95
CA GLU A 161 6.48 16.49 -5.94
C GLU A 161 5.27 17.43 -5.78
N SER A 162 4.36 17.48 -6.76
CA SER A 162 3.11 18.22 -6.66
C SER A 162 2.03 17.53 -5.82
N SER A 163 2.20 16.24 -5.50
CA SER A 163 1.20 15.45 -4.79
C SER A 163 1.00 15.90 -3.34
N ALA A 164 -0.13 15.52 -2.75
CA ALA A 164 -0.48 15.78 -1.36
C ALA A 164 0.56 15.26 -0.36
N LEU A 165 1.37 14.26 -0.77
CA LEU A 165 2.45 13.73 0.05
C LEU A 165 3.51 14.80 0.37
N PHE A 166 3.88 15.62 -0.63
CA PHE A 166 4.90 16.66 -0.49
C PHE A 166 4.29 18.00 -0.11
N GLN A 167 3.10 18.29 -0.62
CA GLN A 167 2.43 19.59 -0.41
C GLN A 167 1.67 19.65 0.91
N GLY A 168 1.33 18.50 1.49
CA GLY A 168 0.50 18.40 2.70
C GLY A 168 -1.00 18.60 2.41
N PRO A 169 -1.81 18.72 3.48
CA PRO A 169 -3.26 18.92 3.36
C PRO A 169 -3.62 20.23 2.68
N ILE A 170 -4.53 20.19 1.71
CA ILE A 170 -5.12 21.40 1.09
C ILE A 170 -6.10 22.10 2.04
N GLU A 171 -6.43 23.37 1.79
CA GLU A 171 -7.38 24.10 2.65
C GLU A 171 -8.81 23.54 2.57
N ASN A 172 -9.27 23.19 1.36
CA ASN A 172 -10.62 22.67 1.12
C ASN A 172 -10.57 21.15 0.94
N GLN A 173 -10.61 20.43 2.05
CA GLN A 173 -10.64 18.96 2.08
C GLN A 173 -12.07 18.45 2.17
N LYS A 174 -12.28 17.18 1.77
CA LYS A 174 -13.50 16.45 2.12
C LYS A 174 -13.52 16.19 3.62
N ASP A 175 -14.66 16.45 4.27
CA ASP A 175 -14.79 16.33 5.73
C ASP A 175 -14.38 14.94 6.27
N GLU A 176 -14.69 13.87 5.54
CA GLU A 176 -14.39 12.49 5.94
C GLU A 176 -12.89 12.15 5.91
N PHE A 177 -12.11 12.84 5.07
CA PHE A 177 -10.69 12.58 4.84
C PHE A 177 -9.79 13.74 5.27
N HIS A 178 -10.29 14.55 6.20
CA HIS A 178 -9.61 15.75 6.67
C HIS A 178 -8.34 15.38 7.46
N MET A 179 -7.19 15.87 6.99
CA MET A 179 -5.89 15.78 7.66
C MET A 179 -5.50 17.12 8.29
N HIS A 180 -5.00 17.06 9.53
CA HIS A 180 -4.66 18.25 10.33
C HIS A 180 -3.18 18.64 10.24
N SER A 181 -2.30 17.74 9.79
CA SER A 181 -0.87 18.02 9.63
C SER A 181 -0.29 17.28 8.43
N ALA A 182 0.88 17.75 7.99
CA ALA A 182 1.66 17.09 6.94
C ALA A 182 2.12 15.68 7.37
N ASP A 183 2.49 15.48 8.64
CA ASP A 183 2.87 14.16 9.15
C ASP A 183 1.71 13.16 9.05
N GLN A 184 0.53 13.59 9.49
CA GLN A 184 -0.68 12.76 9.44
C GLN A 184 -1.06 12.42 8.00
N MET A 185 -0.99 13.42 7.09
CA MET A 185 -1.23 13.20 5.67
C MET A 185 -0.23 12.19 5.09
N ALA A 186 1.07 12.37 5.34
CA ALA A 186 2.09 11.51 4.79
C ALA A 186 1.94 10.06 5.26
N GLU A 187 1.79 9.84 6.58
CA GLU A 187 1.58 8.49 7.12
C GLU A 187 0.33 7.85 6.53
N THR A 188 -0.79 8.58 6.51
CA THR A 188 -2.06 8.04 6.00
C THR A 188 -1.99 7.73 4.52
N VAL A 189 -1.44 8.62 3.69
CA VAL A 189 -1.30 8.40 2.24
C VAL A 189 -0.44 7.18 1.96
N LEU A 190 0.75 7.10 2.55
CA LEU A 190 1.70 6.01 2.29
C LEU A 190 1.16 4.66 2.78
N ASP A 191 0.57 4.61 3.98
CA ASP A 191 -0.02 3.40 4.53
C ASP A 191 -1.26 2.94 3.74
N SER A 192 -2.11 3.88 3.30
CA SER A 192 -3.31 3.57 2.52
C SER A 192 -2.96 3.00 1.14
N ILE A 193 -1.99 3.61 0.45
CA ILE A 193 -1.49 3.10 -0.84
C ILE A 193 -0.89 1.72 -0.63
N GLN A 194 0.00 1.54 0.34
CA GLN A 194 0.62 0.25 0.63
C GLN A 194 -0.43 -0.83 0.87
N LYS A 195 -1.38 -0.58 1.79
CA LYS A 195 -2.39 -1.58 2.15
C LYS A 195 -3.28 -1.94 0.97
N THR A 196 -3.70 -0.94 0.21
CA THR A 196 -4.57 -1.14 -0.95
C THR A 196 -3.88 -1.94 -2.05
N LEU A 197 -2.61 -1.64 -2.36
CA LEU A 197 -1.85 -2.40 -3.34
C LEU A 197 -1.58 -3.83 -2.90
N GLN A 198 -1.23 -4.04 -1.63
CA GLN A 198 -1.02 -5.37 -1.08
C GLN A 198 -2.29 -6.22 -1.22
N GLU A 199 -3.43 -5.75 -0.71
CA GLU A 199 -4.70 -6.48 -0.78
C GLU A 199 -5.18 -6.69 -2.22
N GLY A 200 -5.03 -5.68 -3.08
CA GLY A 200 -5.43 -5.74 -4.49
C GLY A 200 -4.70 -6.81 -5.31
N PHE A 201 -3.45 -7.12 -4.95
CA PHE A 201 -2.58 -8.00 -5.75
C PHE A 201 -2.13 -9.29 -5.05
N THR A 202 -2.62 -9.54 -3.83
CA THR A 202 -2.32 -10.79 -3.09
C THR A 202 -2.88 -12.04 -3.75
N GLY A 203 -4.03 -11.90 -4.44
CA GLY A 203 -4.79 -13.02 -4.96
C GLY A 203 -5.49 -13.85 -3.88
N ALA A 204 -6.37 -14.76 -4.30
CA ALA A 204 -7.19 -15.53 -3.37
C ALA A 204 -6.35 -16.46 -2.47
N GLY A 205 -6.43 -16.24 -1.15
CA GLY A 205 -5.74 -17.05 -0.15
C GLY A 205 -4.24 -16.78 0.01
N GLY A 206 -3.71 -15.74 -0.65
CA GLY A 206 -2.36 -15.24 -0.40
C GLY A 206 -2.26 -14.45 0.91
N ASN A 207 -1.02 -14.07 1.26
CA ASN A 207 -0.76 -13.15 2.36
C ASN A 207 -0.37 -11.77 1.81
N PRO A 208 -1.13 -10.69 2.09
CA PRO A 208 -0.83 -9.34 1.60
C PRO A 208 0.49 -8.79 2.09
N ASP A 209 0.92 -9.20 3.28
CA ASP A 209 2.19 -8.75 3.85
C ASP A 209 3.42 -9.33 3.13
N ASN A 210 3.23 -10.26 2.17
CA ASN A 210 4.32 -10.79 1.34
C ASN A 210 4.65 -9.89 0.14
N ILE A 211 3.81 -8.91 -0.18
CA ILE A 211 4.08 -7.96 -1.27
C ILE A 211 4.80 -6.75 -0.66
N ASP A 212 6.08 -6.62 -1.00
CA ASP A 212 6.87 -5.47 -0.57
C ASP A 212 6.50 -4.23 -1.40
N ILE A 213 6.19 -3.13 -0.73
CA ILE A 213 5.91 -1.84 -1.36
C ILE A 213 7.04 -0.86 -1.05
N TYR A 214 7.59 -0.24 -2.09
CA TYR A 214 8.68 0.73 -2.00
C TYR A 214 8.16 2.09 -2.47
N PHE A 215 8.63 3.16 -1.82
CA PHE A 215 8.38 4.53 -2.26
C PHE A 215 9.70 5.24 -2.50
N TYR A 216 9.75 6.04 -3.56
CA TYR A 216 10.95 6.76 -3.96
C TYR A 216 10.57 8.07 -4.67
N MET A 217 11.57 8.94 -4.90
CA MET A 217 11.40 10.15 -5.72
C MET A 217 12.02 9.96 -7.10
N GLU A 218 11.62 10.82 -8.04
CA GLU A 218 12.13 10.82 -9.42
C GLU A 218 13.67 10.80 -9.46
N GLY A 219 14.23 10.01 -10.36
CA GLY A 219 15.69 9.81 -10.43
C GLY A 219 16.24 8.81 -9.41
N GLU A 220 15.41 7.84 -8.98
CA GLU A 220 15.80 6.73 -8.08
C GLU A 220 16.40 7.22 -6.75
N GLN A 221 15.84 8.30 -6.21
CA GLN A 221 16.27 8.86 -4.93
C GLN A 221 15.44 8.32 -3.76
N PRO A 222 15.99 8.24 -2.53
CA PRO A 222 15.22 7.95 -1.33
C PRO A 222 13.99 8.85 -1.23
N LEU A 223 12.86 8.34 -0.72
CA LEU A 223 11.69 9.18 -0.48
C LEU A 223 12.03 10.18 0.63
N ALA A 224 12.17 11.47 0.30
CA ALA A 224 12.48 12.52 1.27
C ALA A 224 11.35 13.53 1.36
N LEU A 225 10.73 13.63 2.53
CA LEU A 225 9.62 14.52 2.83
C LEU A 225 10.13 15.68 3.71
N SER A 226 10.65 16.72 3.06
CA SER A 226 11.26 17.88 3.74
C SER A 226 10.26 18.68 4.59
N ASN A 227 8.97 18.63 4.25
CA ASN A 227 7.89 19.26 5.01
C ASN A 227 7.70 18.67 6.42
N ILE A 228 8.14 17.41 6.63
CA ILE A 228 8.06 16.70 7.91
C ILE A 228 9.44 16.25 8.43
N GLY A 229 10.51 16.47 7.67
CA GLY A 229 11.88 16.11 8.05
C GLY A 229 12.16 14.61 8.07
N PHE A 230 11.41 13.81 7.30
CA PHE A 230 11.60 12.36 7.23
C PHE A 230 12.11 11.90 5.87
N SER A 231 12.86 10.80 5.87
CA SER A 231 13.36 10.12 4.68
C SER A 231 13.25 8.61 4.82
N TRP A 232 12.93 7.91 3.72
CA TRP A 232 12.92 6.45 3.64
C TRP A 232 13.88 5.96 2.57
N PRO A 233 14.69 4.92 2.87
CA PRO A 233 15.64 4.38 1.92
C PRO A 233 14.93 3.62 0.79
N LEU A 234 15.52 3.63 -0.40
CA LEU A 234 14.96 2.97 -1.60
C LEU A 234 15.12 1.45 -1.56
N ASP A 235 16.12 0.93 -0.84
CA ASP A 235 16.47 -0.49 -0.79
C ASP A 235 15.70 -1.30 0.26
N GLN A 236 14.76 -0.66 0.99
CA GLN A 236 13.96 -1.32 2.01
C GLN A 236 12.46 -1.12 1.74
N PRO A 237 11.62 -2.14 1.98
CA PRO A 237 10.17 -1.97 1.93
C PRO A 237 9.72 -0.88 2.92
N TYR A 238 8.72 -0.12 2.51
CA TYR A 238 8.19 0.98 3.29
C TYR A 238 7.61 0.51 4.63
N GLN A 239 8.07 1.16 5.69
CA GLN A 239 7.51 1.12 7.03
C GLN A 239 7.59 2.52 7.62
N TRP A 240 6.48 3.05 8.13
CA TRP A 240 6.46 4.37 8.76
C TRP A 240 7.54 4.51 9.84
N SER A 241 7.67 3.51 10.72
CA SER A 241 8.66 3.50 11.81
C SER A 241 10.13 3.39 11.36
N ALA A 242 10.39 3.08 10.07
CA ALA A 242 11.74 3.04 9.51
C ALA A 242 12.21 4.40 8.98
N ALA A 243 11.40 5.45 9.13
CA ALA A 243 11.75 6.82 8.77
C ALA A 243 13.07 7.25 9.44
N GLN A 244 13.93 7.88 8.66
CA GLN A 244 15.15 8.54 9.10
C GLN A 244 14.89 10.04 9.20
N GLN A 245 15.39 10.70 10.25
CA GLN A 245 15.35 12.15 10.29
C GLN A 245 16.34 12.74 9.26
N ASN A 246 15.88 13.71 8.49
CA ASN A 246 16.63 14.41 7.44
C ASN A 246 16.82 15.89 7.80
#